data_AF-W7PYL1-F1
#
_entry.id   AF-W7PYL1-F1
#
_cell.length_a   1.000
_cell.length_b   1.000
_cell.length_c   1.000
_cell.angle_alpha   90.00
_cell.angle_beta   90.00
_cell.angle_gamma   90.00
#
_symmetry.space_group_name_H-M   'P 1'
#
loop_
_entity.id
_entity.type
_entity.pdbx_description
1 polymer ?
#
loop_
_entity_poly.entity_id
_entity_poly.type
_entity_poly.pdbx_seq_one_letter_code
_entity_poly.pdbx_strand_id
1 'polypeptide(L)'
;MTQILLEHSVRRSLDALVADYRDTRHQGGTLDAWVFDDPASRRAAEVELARFGIRARIHSAYKPLVHFFLEAVTGKSLTAVTIRYPAPTVAPQRFLLEAYPLAGMLGDGVSLSWEPMATDAVTGRYVYEVHLRGVDGKVEKHDVAAPNRLHRDHVNCLQLSPCGWVKWQPADGQYRDELLKTDYEQLFEAAMEAIMGRAWQDEQPLFEELNLRVTLPAEDTPLPFGEEHISLAEGLHEELYFSLLEYFQHRAGLPLGDRSIQPGQIVPEVLTRPGVAPGITVRLQALCTTAMAVSSDVALNTADRALSEHQVIAQLKGLGARSLLAHSRSGRPVMARYRPGDDRAVIISAAQHANETSGIVGALRAAVALDALPRSHFVISPLENPDGYNLRQRLATEQPVHMHHAARYTAFGNDLQAQPTGGHFEHAIREQAIACSGAQLHVNLHGYPAHEWTRPLTGYVPRGFELWTIPKGFFLIVRHHPGWQQQARHLLEGVTQDLSRLTPLMALNRRQIALYEAHAGTLEFPIMHDIPYLLMEDEAQLAPLMLITEYPDETLYGDAFVLAHETQRLPY
;
A
#
# COMPACT_ATOMS: atom_id res chain seq x y z
N MET A 1 9.79 21.15 -20.12
CA MET A 1 10.63 22.03 -19.26
C MET A 1 10.38 21.64 -17.82
N THR A 2 11.40 21.59 -16.98
CA THR A 2 11.26 21.24 -15.56
C THR A 2 11.17 22.52 -14.73
N GLN A 3 10.17 22.64 -13.86
CA GLN A 3 10.01 23.76 -12.93
C GLN A 3 10.18 23.27 -11.49
N ILE A 4 11.11 23.85 -10.74
CA ILE A 4 11.30 23.55 -9.31
C ILE A 4 10.30 24.38 -8.49
N LEU A 5 9.56 23.72 -7.61
CA LEU A 5 8.57 24.34 -6.72
C LEU A 5 9.12 24.52 -5.31
N LEU A 6 9.92 23.56 -4.85
CA LEU A 6 10.55 23.53 -3.54
C LEU A 6 11.87 22.79 -3.64
N GLU A 7 12.89 23.31 -2.96
CA GLU A 7 14.11 22.57 -2.63
C GLU A 7 14.41 22.87 -1.17
N HIS A 8 14.34 21.84 -0.33
CA HIS A 8 14.41 21.99 1.12
C HIS A 8 15.22 20.86 1.74
N SER A 9 16.08 21.20 2.69
CA SER A 9 16.83 20.23 3.50
C SER A 9 16.58 20.54 4.96
N VAL A 10 16.40 19.49 5.75
CA VAL A 10 16.11 19.61 7.18
C VAL A 10 17.21 18.93 7.98
N ARG A 11 17.39 19.40 9.22
CA ARG A 11 18.29 18.75 10.16
C ARG A 11 17.60 17.48 10.70
N ARG A 12 18.27 16.33 10.58
CA ARG A 12 17.78 15.06 11.13
C ARG A 12 17.50 15.17 12.63
N SER A 13 16.37 14.61 13.09
CA SER A 13 15.96 14.70 14.50
C SER A 13 16.98 14.08 15.46
N LEU A 14 17.55 12.92 15.11
CA LEU A 14 18.58 12.28 15.93
C LEU A 14 19.82 13.17 16.10
N ASP A 15 20.30 13.79 15.01
CA ASP A 15 21.47 14.67 15.04
C ASP A 15 21.20 15.96 15.82
N ALA A 16 19.95 16.43 15.82
CA ALA A 16 19.50 17.52 16.69
C ALA A 16 19.54 17.11 18.16
N LEU A 17 18.91 16.00 18.52
CA LEU A 17 18.90 15.48 19.90
C LEU A 17 20.32 15.26 20.44
N VAL A 18 21.20 14.60 19.69
CA VAL A 18 22.58 14.36 20.13
C VAL A 18 23.32 15.68 20.40
N ALA A 19 23.18 16.65 19.50
CA ALA A 19 23.88 17.92 19.67
C ALA A 19 23.31 18.78 20.81
N ASP A 20 22.00 18.71 21.05
CA ASP A 20 21.34 19.50 22.08
C ASP A 20 21.67 18.96 23.48
N TYR A 21 21.84 17.64 23.63
CA TYR A 21 22.07 17.00 24.94
C TYR A 21 23.52 16.62 25.25
N ARG A 22 24.47 16.77 24.31
CA ARG A 22 25.92 16.49 24.57
C ARG A 22 26.62 17.49 25.49
N ASP A 23 25.95 18.56 25.92
CA ASP A 23 26.53 19.55 26.83
C ASP A 23 26.75 18.96 28.23
N THR A 24 27.91 19.22 28.84
CA THR A 24 28.25 18.76 30.20
C THR A 24 27.23 19.16 31.26
N ARG A 25 26.46 20.23 31.05
CA ARG A 25 25.36 20.66 31.94
C ARG A 25 24.22 19.65 32.02
N HIS A 26 24.11 18.72 31.07
CA HIS A 26 23.08 17.70 31.04
C HIS A 26 23.53 16.37 31.67
N GLN A 27 24.79 16.25 32.08
CA GLN A 27 25.36 15.03 32.64
C GLN A 27 24.52 14.49 33.80
N GLY A 28 24.24 13.18 33.78
CA GLY A 28 23.41 12.49 34.79
C GLY A 28 21.90 12.53 34.52
N GLY A 29 21.46 13.32 33.53
CA GLY A 29 20.06 13.34 33.11
C GLY A 29 19.63 12.09 32.34
N THR A 30 18.31 11.94 32.21
CA THR A 30 17.64 10.85 31.48
C THR A 30 16.82 11.43 30.34
N LEU A 31 17.01 10.89 29.13
CA LEU A 31 16.30 11.28 27.92
C LEU A 31 15.49 10.10 27.40
N ASP A 32 14.17 10.26 27.29
CA ASP A 32 13.33 9.41 26.45
C ASP A 32 12.89 10.23 25.22
N ALA A 33 13.06 9.68 24.02
CA ALA A 33 12.60 10.33 22.80
C ALA A 33 11.90 9.35 21.87
N TRP A 34 10.93 9.83 21.10
CA TRP A 34 10.25 9.09 20.04
C TRP A 34 10.49 9.83 18.73
N VAL A 35 11.08 9.13 17.76
CA VAL A 35 11.45 9.69 16.45
C VAL A 35 11.07 8.74 15.33
N PHE A 36 10.84 9.27 14.13
CA PHE A 36 10.69 8.48 12.90
C PHE A 36 12.08 8.12 12.38
N ASP A 37 12.68 7.06 12.94
CA ASP A 37 14.03 6.64 12.54
C ASP A 37 14.27 5.14 12.77
N ASP A 38 15.21 4.57 12.03
CA ASP A 38 15.50 3.14 12.03
C ASP A 38 16.13 2.69 13.37
N PRO A 39 16.02 1.39 13.72
CA PRO A 39 16.57 0.89 14.98
C PRO A 39 18.07 1.10 15.14
N ALA A 40 18.88 0.92 14.08
CA ALA A 40 20.34 1.02 14.17
C ALA A 40 20.78 2.45 14.47
N SER A 41 20.19 3.42 13.77
CA SER A 41 20.43 4.84 13.97
C SER A 41 20.01 5.31 15.36
N ARG A 42 18.83 4.88 15.86
CA ARG A 42 18.39 5.19 17.24
C ARG A 42 19.37 4.67 18.28
N ARG A 43 19.86 3.43 18.14
CA ARG A 43 20.84 2.83 19.06
C ARG A 43 22.20 3.54 19.00
N ALA A 44 22.65 3.94 17.82
CA ALA A 44 23.89 4.70 17.66
C ALA A 44 23.83 6.06 18.38
N ALA A 45 22.70 6.77 18.28
CA ALA A 45 22.48 8.04 18.98
C ALA A 45 22.47 7.86 20.50
N GLU A 46 21.86 6.79 21.03
CA GLU A 46 21.92 6.47 22.46
C GLU A 46 23.34 6.22 22.97
N VAL A 47 24.13 5.45 22.21
CA VAL A 47 25.53 5.18 22.54
C VAL A 47 26.34 6.46 22.57
N GLU A 48 26.11 7.37 21.61
CA GLU A 48 26.79 8.66 21.58
C GLU A 48 26.41 9.52 22.80
N LEU A 49 25.12 9.62 23.13
CA LEU A 49 24.64 10.33 24.31
C LEU A 49 25.20 9.77 25.63
N ALA A 50 25.36 8.44 25.72
CA ALA A 50 25.95 7.78 26.87
C ALA A 50 27.42 8.21 27.12
N ARG A 51 28.18 8.55 26.06
CA ARG A 51 29.56 9.08 26.19
C ARG A 51 29.60 10.43 26.90
N PHE A 52 28.51 11.18 26.88
CA PHE A 52 28.35 12.45 27.60
C PHE A 52 27.65 12.28 28.97
N GLY A 53 27.49 11.03 29.43
CA GLY A 53 26.88 10.72 30.72
C GLY A 53 25.35 10.89 30.75
N ILE A 54 24.70 10.84 29.59
CA ILE A 54 23.25 10.89 29.45
C ILE A 54 22.67 9.48 29.37
N ARG A 55 21.66 9.18 30.18
CA ARG A 55 20.92 7.91 30.07
C ARG A 55 19.80 8.08 29.05
N ALA A 56 20.07 7.73 27.80
CA ALA A 56 19.13 7.90 26.70
C ALA A 56 18.41 6.59 26.33
N ARG A 57 17.12 6.69 26.05
CA ARG A 57 16.34 5.68 25.33
C ARG A 57 15.55 6.36 24.22
N ILE A 58 15.80 5.96 22.99
CA ILE A 58 15.18 6.48 21.78
C ILE A 58 14.33 5.37 21.16
N HIS A 59 13.03 5.61 21.15
CA HIS A 59 11.99 4.73 20.68
C HIS A 59 11.54 5.14 19.27
N SER A 60 10.90 4.21 18.54
CA SER A 60 10.23 4.57 17.30
C SER A 60 8.95 5.35 17.61
N ALA A 61 8.74 6.48 16.93
CA ALA A 61 7.45 7.16 16.89
C ALA A 61 6.43 6.36 16.06
N TYR A 62 6.89 5.55 15.11
CA TYR A 62 6.08 4.76 14.19
C TYR A 62 6.01 3.30 14.66
N LYS A 63 4.80 2.77 14.89
CA LYS A 63 4.55 1.41 15.40
C LYS A 63 5.34 1.05 16.67
N PRO A 64 5.28 1.87 17.75
CA PRO A 64 6.07 1.68 18.96
C PRO A 64 5.83 0.32 19.64
N LEU A 65 4.60 -0.20 19.58
CA LEU A 65 4.27 -1.52 20.14
C LEU A 65 5.01 -2.64 19.39
N VAL A 66 5.01 -2.64 18.06
CA VAL A 66 5.71 -3.66 17.27
C VAL A 66 7.22 -3.58 17.51
N HIS A 67 7.78 -2.38 17.56
CA HIS A 67 9.19 -2.17 17.94
C HIS A 67 9.51 -2.67 19.36
N PHE A 68 8.61 -2.51 20.33
CA PHE A 68 8.81 -3.09 21.67
C PHE A 68 8.96 -4.62 21.60
N PHE A 69 8.14 -5.31 20.80
CA PHE A 69 8.26 -6.76 20.63
C PHE A 69 9.57 -7.15 19.95
N LEU A 70 9.99 -6.41 18.91
CA LEU A 70 11.25 -6.64 18.20
C LEU A 70 12.50 -6.38 19.05
N GLU A 71 12.45 -5.39 19.94
CA GLU A 71 13.64 -4.87 20.62
C GLU A 71 13.78 -5.35 22.07
N ALA A 72 12.68 -5.70 22.73
CA ALA A 72 12.67 -6.05 24.15
C ALA A 72 12.07 -7.43 24.47
N VAL A 73 11.30 -8.02 23.55
CA VAL A 73 10.61 -9.31 23.77
C VAL A 73 11.27 -10.44 22.99
N THR A 74 11.92 -10.15 21.86
CA THR A 74 12.61 -11.15 21.04
C THR A 74 13.51 -12.07 21.87
N GLY A 75 13.35 -13.37 21.66
CA GLY A 75 14.08 -14.42 22.38
C GLY A 75 13.43 -14.89 23.69
N LYS A 76 12.37 -14.24 24.18
CA LYS A 76 11.60 -14.73 25.34
C LYS A 76 10.70 -15.91 24.95
N SER A 77 10.68 -16.95 25.78
CA SER A 77 9.75 -18.07 25.66
C SER A 77 8.44 -17.76 26.35
N LEU A 78 7.41 -17.43 25.57
CA LEU A 78 6.10 -17.02 26.06
C LEU A 78 5.05 -18.11 25.84
N THR A 79 4.00 -18.08 26.65
CA THR A 79 2.77 -18.87 26.45
C THR A 79 1.56 -18.00 26.17
N ALA A 80 1.56 -16.75 26.66
CA ALA A 80 0.48 -15.80 26.41
C ALA A 80 0.98 -14.35 26.42
N VAL A 81 0.29 -13.51 25.66
CA VAL A 81 0.45 -12.06 25.60
C VAL A 81 -0.94 -11.43 25.72
N THR A 82 -1.12 -10.53 26.67
CA THR A 82 -2.33 -9.70 26.78
C THR A 82 -1.95 -8.24 26.59
N ILE A 83 -2.61 -7.55 25.68
CA ILE A 83 -2.34 -6.14 25.37
C ILE A 83 -3.60 -5.32 25.59
N ARG A 84 -3.50 -4.39 26.53
CA ARG A 84 -4.51 -3.35 26.72
C ARG A 84 -4.09 -2.15 25.90
N TYR A 85 -4.92 -1.77 24.93
CA TYR A 85 -4.56 -0.75 23.94
C TYR A 85 -5.45 0.50 24.09
N PRO A 86 -4.91 1.70 23.81
CA PRO A 86 -5.71 2.91 23.80
C PRO A 86 -6.81 2.86 22.72
N ALA A 87 -8.05 3.17 23.09
CA ALA A 87 -9.20 3.21 22.19
C ALA A 87 -9.84 4.61 22.23
N PRO A 88 -9.25 5.60 21.53
CA PRO A 88 -9.79 6.95 21.46
C PRO A 88 -11.12 6.99 20.72
N THR A 89 -12.05 7.84 21.17
CA THR A 89 -13.41 7.92 20.60
C THR A 89 -13.45 8.21 19.09
N VAL A 90 -12.50 8.99 18.57
CA VAL A 90 -12.43 9.34 17.13
C VAL A 90 -11.87 8.22 16.25
N ALA A 91 -11.14 7.26 16.82
CA ALA A 91 -10.44 6.20 16.09
C ALA A 91 -10.25 4.95 16.99
N PRO A 92 -11.34 4.29 17.43
CA PRO A 92 -11.29 3.32 18.52
C PRO A 92 -10.49 2.05 18.22
N GLN A 93 -10.34 1.69 16.95
CA GLN A 93 -9.61 0.49 16.51
C GLN A 93 -8.19 0.78 16.01
N ARG A 94 -7.79 2.06 15.90
CA ARG A 94 -6.52 2.45 15.25
C ARG A 94 -5.29 1.85 15.92
N PHE A 95 -5.23 1.83 17.25
CA PHE A 95 -4.09 1.27 17.99
C PHE A 95 -4.06 -0.27 17.98
N LEU A 96 -5.21 -0.92 17.80
CA LEU A 96 -5.29 -2.36 17.57
C LEU A 96 -4.73 -2.68 16.18
N LEU A 97 -5.17 -1.94 15.15
CA LEU A 97 -4.73 -2.12 13.79
C LEU A 97 -3.23 -1.82 13.62
N GLU A 98 -2.73 -0.75 14.23
CA GLU A 98 -1.28 -0.42 14.22
C GLU A 98 -0.39 -1.56 14.74
N ALA A 99 -0.93 -2.47 15.54
CA ALA A 99 -0.17 -3.58 16.06
C ALA A 99 0.02 -4.72 15.07
N TYR A 100 -0.61 -4.70 13.90
CA TYR A 100 -0.33 -5.65 12.82
C TYR A 100 1.17 -5.64 12.46
N PRO A 101 1.81 -6.78 12.15
CA PRO A 101 1.32 -8.16 12.11
C PRO A 101 1.63 -8.95 13.41
N LEU A 102 1.54 -8.34 14.59
CA LEU A 102 2.07 -8.91 15.85
C LEU A 102 1.60 -10.35 16.12
N ALA A 103 0.34 -10.70 15.88
CA ALA A 103 -0.13 -12.08 16.08
C ALA A 103 0.66 -13.11 15.25
N GLY A 104 1.08 -12.73 14.03
CA GLY A 104 1.93 -13.57 13.19
C GLY A 104 3.37 -13.67 13.69
N MET A 105 3.88 -12.62 14.35
CA MET A 105 5.25 -12.58 14.90
C MET A 105 5.42 -13.41 16.18
N LEU A 106 4.33 -13.64 16.94
CA LEU A 106 4.37 -14.39 18.21
C LEU A 106 4.46 -15.90 18.01
N GLY A 107 4.04 -16.41 16.84
CA GLY A 107 4.00 -17.83 16.50
C GLY A 107 2.83 -18.60 17.12
N ASP A 108 2.53 -19.79 16.57
CA ASP A 108 1.31 -20.57 16.85
C ASP A 108 1.15 -21.04 18.31
N GLY A 109 2.22 -21.01 19.11
CA GLY A 109 2.23 -21.47 20.50
C GLY A 109 1.90 -20.39 21.54
N VAL A 110 1.71 -19.14 21.13
CA VAL A 110 1.49 -18.00 22.04
C VAL A 110 0.08 -17.46 21.85
N SER A 111 -0.74 -17.51 22.90
CA SER A 111 -2.08 -16.91 22.83
C SER A 111 -1.99 -15.38 22.93
N LEU A 112 -2.58 -14.66 21.99
CA LEU A 112 -2.69 -13.19 22.01
C LEU A 112 -4.12 -12.76 22.35
N SER A 113 -4.26 -11.83 23.30
CA SER A 113 -5.56 -11.22 23.66
C SER A 113 -5.48 -9.70 23.71
N TRP A 114 -6.56 -9.04 23.26
CA TRP A 114 -6.67 -7.59 23.17
C TRP A 114 -7.75 -7.05 24.10
N GLU A 115 -7.48 -5.92 24.75
CA GLU A 115 -8.42 -5.25 25.65
C GLU A 115 -8.44 -3.73 25.36
N PRO A 116 -9.54 -3.16 24.86
CA PRO A 116 -9.62 -1.72 24.62
C PRO A 116 -9.65 -0.94 25.94
N MET A 117 -8.91 0.16 26.00
CA MET A 117 -8.97 1.15 27.05
C MET A 117 -9.59 2.43 26.50
N ALA A 118 -10.84 2.72 26.86
CA ALA A 118 -11.50 3.94 26.41
C ALA A 118 -10.72 5.18 26.87
N THR A 119 -10.39 6.06 25.92
CA THR A 119 -9.69 7.33 26.19
C THR A 119 -10.32 8.45 25.38
N ASP A 120 -10.19 9.69 25.84
CA ASP A 120 -10.48 10.84 24.99
C ASP A 120 -9.40 11.02 23.92
N ALA A 121 -9.79 11.52 22.75
CA ALA A 121 -8.87 11.91 21.71
C ALA A 121 -8.18 13.22 22.12
N VAL A 122 -6.86 13.19 22.31
CA VAL A 122 -6.03 14.31 22.74
C VAL A 122 -4.65 14.21 22.11
N THR A 123 -3.91 15.32 22.08
CA THR A 123 -2.47 15.26 21.87
C THR A 123 -1.81 14.77 23.15
N GLY A 124 -1.03 13.70 23.08
CA GLY A 124 -0.33 13.17 24.25
C GLY A 124 0.34 11.83 24.03
N ARG A 125 0.97 11.33 25.10
CA ARG A 125 1.57 10.00 25.16
C ARG A 125 0.53 8.97 25.56
N TYR A 126 -0.12 8.38 24.56
CA TYR A 126 -0.91 7.17 24.77
C TYR A 126 -0.02 6.02 25.23
N VAL A 127 -0.57 5.02 25.91
CA VAL A 127 0.21 3.91 26.48
C VAL A 127 -0.53 2.60 26.24
N TYR A 128 0.17 1.62 25.70
CA TYR A 128 -0.24 0.22 25.73
C TYR A 128 0.24 -0.40 27.05
N GLU A 129 -0.63 -1.16 27.72
CA GLU A 129 -0.21 -2.02 28.84
C GLU A 129 -0.03 -3.45 28.32
N VAL A 130 1.19 -3.97 28.42
CA VAL A 130 1.57 -5.28 27.89
C VAL A 130 1.85 -6.24 29.04
N HIS A 131 1.14 -7.37 29.06
CA HIS A 131 1.37 -8.47 29.98
C HIS A 131 1.96 -9.66 29.24
N LEU A 132 3.19 -10.05 29.58
CA LEU A 132 3.90 -11.18 28.99
C LEU A 132 3.91 -12.34 29.97
N ARG A 133 3.32 -13.48 29.59
CA ARG A 133 3.35 -14.71 30.39
C ARG A 133 4.40 -15.67 29.85
N GLY A 134 5.40 -15.97 30.67
CA GLY A 134 6.45 -16.93 30.36
C GLY A 134 5.99 -18.39 30.47
N VAL A 135 6.78 -19.31 29.91
CA VAL A 135 6.60 -20.77 30.11
C VAL A 135 6.78 -21.21 31.57
N ASP A 136 7.47 -20.41 32.39
CA ASP A 136 7.60 -20.62 33.84
C ASP A 136 6.38 -20.14 34.64
N GLY A 137 5.36 -19.61 33.96
CA GLY A 137 4.14 -19.07 34.55
C GLY A 137 4.25 -17.66 35.10
N LYS A 138 5.44 -17.04 35.08
CA LYS A 138 5.62 -15.65 35.53
C LYS A 138 4.98 -14.68 34.54
N VAL A 139 4.47 -13.57 35.08
CA VAL A 139 3.88 -12.48 34.31
C VAL A 139 4.73 -11.23 34.49
N GLU A 140 5.29 -10.73 33.39
CA GLU A 140 5.93 -9.42 33.33
C GLU A 140 4.93 -8.38 32.81
N LYS A 141 5.00 -7.16 33.35
CA LYS A 141 4.17 -6.03 32.92
C LYS A 141 5.04 -4.91 32.37
N HIS A 142 4.65 -4.35 31.24
CA HIS A 142 5.37 -3.28 30.55
C HIS A 142 4.40 -2.22 30.06
N ASP A 143 4.80 -0.96 30.17
CA ASP A 143 4.08 0.18 29.58
C ASP A 143 4.83 0.62 28.32
N VAL A 144 4.15 0.63 27.18
CA VAL A 144 4.72 1.04 25.90
C VAL A 144 4.04 2.33 25.45
N ALA A 145 4.77 3.45 25.55
CA ALA A 145 4.23 4.75 25.14
C ALA A 145 4.19 4.90 23.61
N ALA A 146 3.09 5.45 23.12
CA ALA A 146 2.79 5.72 21.73
C ALA A 146 2.31 7.17 21.55
N PRO A 147 3.24 8.13 21.46
CA PRO A 147 2.90 9.55 21.29
C PRO A 147 2.10 9.78 20.01
N ASN A 148 0.97 10.46 20.14
CA ASN A 148 0.14 10.86 19.02
C ASN A 148 -0.28 12.33 19.20
N ARG A 149 -0.46 13.03 18.07
CA ARG A 149 -1.03 14.38 18.04
C ARG A 149 -2.45 14.34 17.47
N LEU A 150 -3.36 15.05 18.12
CA LEU A 150 -4.66 15.36 17.56
C LEU A 150 -4.53 16.66 16.74
N HIS A 151 -4.84 16.61 15.46
CA HIS A 151 -4.69 17.75 14.56
C HIS A 151 -5.74 17.75 13.45
N ARG A 152 -5.80 18.85 12.69
CA ARG A 152 -6.52 18.86 11.40
C ARG A 152 -5.52 18.66 10.26
N ASP A 153 -5.95 17.96 9.22
CA ASP A 153 -5.14 17.75 8.02
C ASP A 153 -5.44 18.79 6.92
N HIS A 154 -4.88 18.54 5.73
CA HIS A 154 -4.94 19.41 4.56
C HIS A 154 -6.35 19.56 3.94
N VAL A 155 -7.32 18.73 4.35
CA VAL A 155 -8.75 18.85 4.01
C VAL A 155 -9.61 19.19 5.22
N ASN A 156 -8.98 19.69 6.30
CA ASN A 156 -9.62 20.14 7.53
C ASN A 156 -10.35 19.02 8.32
N CYS A 157 -10.01 17.75 8.07
CA CYS A 157 -10.51 16.62 8.84
C CYS A 157 -9.68 16.42 10.12
N LEU A 158 -10.36 16.02 11.20
CA LEU A 158 -9.68 15.73 12.47
C LEU A 158 -8.96 14.37 12.37
N GLN A 159 -7.68 14.35 12.71
CA GLN A 159 -6.80 13.18 12.63
C GLN A 159 -6.05 12.95 13.93
N LEU A 160 -5.80 11.69 14.24
CA LEU A 160 -4.92 11.26 15.32
C LEU A 160 -3.73 10.50 14.72
N SER A 161 -2.58 11.15 14.72
CA SER A 161 -1.39 10.66 14.01
C SER A 161 -0.21 10.47 14.97
N PRO A 162 0.61 9.42 14.79
CA PRO A 162 1.93 9.32 15.38
C PRO A 162 2.71 10.63 15.28
N CYS A 163 3.46 10.97 16.32
CA CYS A 163 4.29 12.17 16.33
C CYS A 163 5.60 11.96 17.09
N GLY A 164 6.58 12.83 16.82
CA GLY A 164 7.76 12.87 17.65
C GLY A 164 7.44 13.39 19.05
N TRP A 165 8.21 12.91 20.02
CA TRP A 165 8.07 13.33 21.41
C TRP A 165 9.40 13.33 22.14
N VAL A 166 9.57 14.24 23.08
CA VAL A 166 10.74 14.27 23.96
C VAL A 166 10.31 14.37 25.41
N LYS A 167 10.89 13.51 26.24
CA LYS A 167 10.80 13.55 27.68
C LYS A 167 12.22 13.64 28.25
N TRP A 168 12.51 14.77 28.88
CA TRP A 168 13.82 15.06 29.44
C TRP A 168 13.71 15.26 30.95
N GLN A 169 14.47 14.47 31.70
CA GLN A 169 14.61 14.59 33.14
C GLN A 169 16.07 14.93 33.47
N PRO A 170 16.40 16.22 33.68
CA PRO A 170 17.76 16.59 34.02
C PRO A 170 18.14 16.14 35.44
N ALA A 171 19.45 16.11 35.73
CA ALA A 171 19.95 15.98 37.10
C ALA A 171 19.66 17.25 37.94
N ASP A 172 19.73 18.41 37.29
CA ASP A 172 19.36 19.73 37.84
C ASP A 172 18.71 20.58 36.74
N GLY A 173 17.64 21.32 37.07
CA GLY A 173 16.86 22.13 36.13
C GLY A 173 15.47 21.57 35.80
N GLN A 174 14.90 22.02 34.68
CA GLN A 174 13.49 21.83 34.36
C GLN A 174 13.21 20.55 33.57
N TYR A 175 12.22 19.78 34.02
CA TYR A 175 11.64 18.64 33.31
C TYR A 175 10.91 19.09 32.04
N ARG A 176 11.04 18.32 30.95
CA ARG A 176 10.30 18.51 29.69
C ARG A 176 9.57 17.24 29.31
N ASP A 177 8.38 17.37 28.74
CA ASP A 177 7.52 16.28 28.27
C ASP A 177 6.57 16.85 27.22
N GLU A 178 7.05 16.94 25.98
CA GLU A 178 6.41 17.73 24.93
C GLU A 178 6.65 17.16 23.53
N LEU A 179 5.88 17.67 22.57
CA LEU A 179 6.02 17.33 21.17
C LEU A 179 7.43 17.66 20.66
N LEU A 180 7.99 16.75 19.87
CA LEU A 180 9.19 16.96 19.09
C LEU A 180 8.79 16.97 17.61
N LYS A 181 8.93 18.12 16.96
CA LYS A 181 8.70 18.22 15.51
C LYS A 181 9.85 17.54 14.77
N THR A 182 9.61 16.36 14.19
CA THR A 182 10.67 15.58 13.54
C THR A 182 10.96 16.06 12.11
N ASP A 183 12.13 15.70 11.59
CA ASP A 183 12.51 15.91 10.19
C ASP A 183 11.54 15.21 9.21
N TYR A 184 11.09 14.01 9.55
CA TYR A 184 10.08 13.27 8.78
C TYR A 184 8.77 14.09 8.62
N GLU A 185 8.26 14.62 9.73
CA GLU A 185 7.05 15.46 9.69
C GLU A 185 7.28 16.82 9.02
N GLN A 186 8.49 17.41 9.13
CA GLN A 186 8.84 18.66 8.47
C GLN A 186 8.91 18.51 6.94
N LEU A 187 9.47 17.41 6.44
CA LEU A 187 9.53 17.14 5.00
C LEU A 187 8.13 17.04 4.38
N PHE A 188 7.23 16.31 5.03
CA PHE A 188 5.84 16.20 4.61
C PHE A 188 5.13 17.56 4.60
N GLU A 189 5.22 18.32 5.70
CA GLU A 189 4.56 19.63 5.79
C GLU A 189 5.11 20.61 4.75
N ALA A 190 6.44 20.68 4.57
CA ALA A 190 7.04 21.54 3.56
C ALA A 190 6.54 21.22 2.14
N ALA A 191 6.38 19.93 1.81
CA ALA A 191 5.83 19.49 0.53
C ALA A 191 4.38 19.98 0.34
N MET A 192 3.53 19.71 1.33
CA MET A 192 2.12 20.09 1.30
C MET A 192 1.95 21.61 1.24
N GLU A 193 2.68 22.36 2.05
CA GLU A 193 2.66 23.83 2.06
C GLU A 193 3.06 24.41 0.70
N ALA A 194 4.14 23.90 0.08
CA ALA A 194 4.59 24.37 -1.23
C ALA A 194 3.54 24.16 -2.33
N ILE A 195 2.79 23.06 -2.27
CA ILE A 195 1.76 22.71 -3.27
C ILE A 195 0.45 23.46 -3.00
N MET A 196 0.02 23.53 -1.74
CA MET A 196 -1.21 24.21 -1.33
C MET A 196 -1.10 25.73 -1.47
N GLY A 197 0.09 26.30 -1.27
CA GLY A 197 0.36 27.73 -1.43
C GLY A 197 0.44 28.21 -2.88
N ARG A 198 0.40 27.29 -3.86
CA ARG A 198 0.48 27.61 -5.28
C ARG A 198 -0.90 27.86 -5.89
N ALA A 199 -0.98 28.85 -6.78
CA ALA A 199 -2.11 28.98 -7.69
C ALA A 199 -2.04 27.93 -8.80
N TRP A 200 -3.03 27.03 -8.82
CA TRP A 200 -3.23 26.04 -9.88
C TRP A 200 -4.26 26.56 -10.89
N GLN A 201 -4.16 26.10 -12.14
CA GLN A 201 -5.19 26.36 -13.14
C GLN A 201 -6.50 25.63 -12.79
N ASP A 202 -7.60 26.03 -13.43
CA ASP A 202 -8.91 25.42 -13.17
C ASP A 202 -9.16 24.19 -14.05
N GLU A 203 -8.59 24.16 -15.26
CA GLU A 203 -8.74 23.07 -16.21
C GLU A 203 -7.84 21.88 -15.86
N GLN A 204 -8.46 20.71 -15.76
CA GLN A 204 -7.77 19.44 -15.58
C GLN A 204 -7.38 18.85 -16.95
N PRO A 205 -6.20 18.20 -17.07
CA PRO A 205 -5.23 17.98 -16.00
C PRO A 205 -4.40 19.21 -15.62
N LEU A 206 -4.12 19.35 -14.32
CA LEU A 206 -3.40 20.51 -13.76
C LEU A 206 -1.91 20.50 -14.10
N PHE A 207 -1.35 19.30 -14.26
CA PHE A 207 0.03 19.07 -14.63
C PHE A 207 0.20 17.75 -15.41
N GLU A 208 1.39 17.57 -15.97
CA GLU A 208 1.85 16.30 -16.51
C GLU A 208 2.35 15.41 -15.35
N GLU A 209 3.53 15.70 -14.81
CA GLU A 209 4.07 15.01 -13.62
C GLU A 209 4.42 16.02 -12.51
N LEU A 210 3.92 15.76 -11.31
CA LEU A 210 4.34 16.38 -10.06
C LEU A 210 5.26 15.41 -9.31
N ASN A 211 6.57 15.63 -9.43
CA ASN A 211 7.60 14.81 -8.81
C ASN A 211 7.96 15.35 -7.43
N LEU A 212 7.97 14.49 -6.42
CA LEU A 212 8.40 14.78 -5.05
C LEU A 212 9.56 13.84 -4.71
N ARG A 213 10.79 14.27 -5.01
CA ARG A 213 11.99 13.50 -4.70
C ARG A 213 12.40 13.74 -3.26
N VAL A 214 12.32 12.73 -2.41
CA VAL A 214 12.68 12.79 -1.00
C VAL A 214 13.91 11.93 -0.73
N THR A 215 14.78 12.38 0.16
CA THR A 215 15.88 11.57 0.72
C THR A 215 15.65 11.41 2.21
N LEU A 216 15.62 10.17 2.69
CA LEU A 216 15.49 9.81 4.10
C LEU A 216 16.74 9.05 4.58
N PRO A 217 17.24 9.32 5.80
CA PRO A 217 18.42 8.65 6.34
C PRO A 217 18.14 7.33 7.06
N ALA A 218 16.96 6.74 6.87
CA ALA A 218 16.48 5.58 7.63
C ALA A 218 16.19 4.38 6.73
N GLU A 219 16.64 3.20 7.16
CA GLU A 219 16.39 1.92 6.48
C GLU A 219 15.06 1.27 6.91
N ASP A 220 14.51 0.46 6.01
CA ASP A 220 13.33 -0.35 6.30
C ASP A 220 13.67 -1.44 7.33
N THR A 221 12.71 -1.78 8.19
CA THR A 221 12.87 -2.84 9.20
C THR A 221 12.05 -4.07 8.79
N PRO A 222 12.67 -5.14 8.27
CA PRO A 222 11.97 -6.40 7.97
C PRO A 222 11.36 -7.01 9.23
N LEU A 223 10.16 -7.56 9.10
CA LEU A 223 9.49 -8.27 10.20
C LEU A 223 9.64 -9.78 10.02
N PRO A 224 9.68 -10.56 11.12
CA PRO A 224 9.80 -12.02 11.07
C PRO A 224 8.45 -12.68 10.70
N PHE A 225 7.74 -12.15 9.71
CA PHE A 225 6.43 -12.66 9.28
C PHE A 225 6.13 -12.27 7.82
N GLY A 226 6.01 -13.26 6.93
CA GLY A 226 5.66 -13.02 5.53
C GLY A 226 6.60 -12.04 4.83
N GLU A 227 6.03 -11.17 4.00
CA GLU A 227 6.72 -10.06 3.31
C GLU A 227 6.58 -8.72 4.07
N GLU A 228 6.18 -8.78 5.35
CA GLU A 228 5.91 -7.59 6.16
C GLU A 228 7.20 -6.87 6.54
N HIS A 229 7.15 -5.54 6.49
CA HIS A 229 8.24 -4.68 6.92
C HIS A 229 7.69 -3.34 7.40
N ILE A 230 8.48 -2.63 8.20
CA ILE A 230 8.18 -1.26 8.64
C ILE A 230 9.05 -0.32 7.80
N SER A 231 8.43 0.41 6.87
CA SER A 231 9.12 1.37 6.01
C SER A 231 8.64 2.80 6.26
N LEU A 232 9.56 3.67 6.66
CA LEU A 232 9.32 5.12 6.69
C LEU A 232 9.30 5.69 5.26
N ALA A 233 10.09 5.11 4.34
CA ALA A 233 10.14 5.57 2.97
C ALA A 233 8.82 5.30 2.23
N GLU A 234 8.26 4.10 2.38
CA GLU A 234 6.95 3.75 1.84
C GLU A 234 5.84 4.54 2.53
N GLY A 235 5.85 4.63 3.87
CA GLY A 235 4.88 5.43 4.60
C GLY A 235 4.85 6.90 4.14
N LEU A 236 6.00 7.49 3.80
CA LEU A 236 6.07 8.85 3.28
C LEU A 236 5.64 8.95 1.82
N HIS A 237 5.93 7.92 1.01
CA HIS A 237 5.44 7.81 -0.36
C HIS A 237 3.90 7.84 -0.37
N GLU A 238 3.28 6.98 0.44
CA GLU A 238 1.84 6.86 0.59
C GLU A 238 1.21 8.14 1.14
N GLU A 239 1.87 8.76 2.13
CA GLU A 239 1.44 10.05 2.69
C GLU A 239 1.39 11.16 1.65
N LEU A 240 2.48 11.35 0.91
CA LEU A 240 2.55 12.40 -0.10
C LEU A 240 1.57 12.12 -1.24
N TYR A 241 1.47 10.89 -1.71
CA TYR A 241 0.59 10.55 -2.84
C TYR A 241 -0.88 10.81 -2.49
N PHE A 242 -1.39 10.18 -1.43
CA PHE A 242 -2.81 10.28 -1.11
C PHE A 242 -3.20 11.64 -0.53
N SER A 243 -2.35 12.31 0.25
CA SER A 243 -2.64 13.65 0.74
C SER A 243 -2.76 14.67 -0.40
N LEU A 244 -1.94 14.53 -1.44
CA LEU A 244 -2.03 15.40 -2.60
C LEU A 244 -3.26 15.09 -3.46
N LEU A 245 -3.59 13.80 -3.63
CA LEU A 245 -4.81 13.40 -4.32
C LEU A 245 -6.06 13.96 -3.63
N GLU A 246 -6.14 13.82 -2.31
CA GLU A 246 -7.22 14.35 -1.47
C GLU A 246 -7.31 15.88 -1.55
N TYR A 247 -6.17 16.57 -1.50
CA TYR A 247 -6.12 18.02 -1.70
C TYR A 247 -6.69 18.43 -3.07
N PHE A 248 -6.29 17.77 -4.15
CA PHE A 248 -6.78 18.12 -5.49
C PHE A 248 -8.26 17.77 -5.68
N GLN A 249 -8.76 16.67 -5.09
CA GLN A 249 -10.20 16.36 -5.04
C GLN A 249 -10.98 17.46 -4.32
N HIS A 250 -10.53 17.83 -3.12
CA HIS A 250 -11.16 18.88 -2.32
C HIS A 250 -11.16 20.23 -3.04
N ARG A 251 -10.04 20.60 -3.65
CA ARG A 251 -9.92 21.83 -4.46
C ARG A 251 -10.88 21.83 -5.65
N ALA A 252 -11.07 20.68 -6.31
CA ALA A 252 -11.99 20.53 -7.43
C ALA A 252 -13.47 20.50 -6.99
N GLY A 253 -13.76 20.55 -5.68
CA GLY A 253 -15.12 20.42 -5.15
C GLY A 253 -15.68 19.00 -5.24
N LEU A 254 -14.82 18.00 -5.45
CA LEU A 254 -15.20 16.59 -5.51
C LEU A 254 -15.20 15.96 -4.12
N PRO A 255 -16.04 14.93 -3.88
CA PRO A 255 -15.91 14.09 -2.70
C PRO A 255 -14.51 13.48 -2.58
N LEU A 256 -14.04 13.28 -1.34
CA LEU A 256 -12.81 12.54 -1.11
C LEU A 256 -13.00 11.09 -1.56
N GLY A 257 -12.02 10.56 -2.28
CA GLY A 257 -12.11 9.24 -2.92
C GLY A 257 -12.82 9.25 -4.27
N ASP A 258 -13.21 10.40 -4.81
CA ASP A 258 -13.75 10.48 -6.18
C ASP A 258 -12.70 9.99 -7.19
N ARG A 259 -13.06 8.92 -7.89
CA ARG A 259 -12.18 8.18 -8.81
C ARG A 259 -12.01 8.88 -10.16
N SER A 260 -12.78 9.92 -10.47
CA SER A 260 -12.77 10.65 -11.74
C SER A 260 -11.79 11.83 -11.77
N ILE A 261 -11.20 12.21 -10.63
CA ILE A 261 -10.27 13.34 -10.51
C ILE A 261 -9.04 13.16 -11.42
N GLN A 262 -8.71 14.17 -12.21
CA GLN A 262 -7.59 14.16 -13.16
C GLN A 262 -6.56 15.25 -12.84
N PRO A 263 -5.84 15.21 -11.71
CA PRO A 263 -4.87 16.27 -11.38
C PRO A 263 -3.62 16.21 -12.29
N GLY A 264 -3.27 15.03 -12.79
CA GLY A 264 -1.97 14.70 -13.36
C GLY A 264 -1.28 13.59 -12.56
N GLN A 265 -0.10 13.15 -13.01
CA GLN A 265 0.63 12.09 -12.34
C GLN A 265 1.37 12.64 -11.11
N ILE A 266 0.98 12.19 -9.91
CA ILE A 266 1.65 12.55 -8.64
C ILE A 266 2.68 11.46 -8.33
N VAL A 267 3.94 11.84 -8.17
CA VAL A 267 5.06 10.89 -8.08
C VAL A 267 5.97 11.21 -6.91
N PRO A 268 5.72 10.61 -5.73
CA PRO A 268 6.70 10.58 -4.66
C PRO A 268 7.84 9.60 -4.99
N GLU A 269 9.07 10.09 -5.07
CA GLU A 269 10.29 9.28 -5.22
C GLU A 269 11.08 9.35 -3.92
N VAL A 270 10.83 8.42 -3.00
CA VAL A 270 11.44 8.41 -1.66
C VAL A 270 12.65 7.48 -1.63
N LEU A 271 13.83 8.07 -1.47
CA LEU A 271 15.12 7.39 -1.50
C LEU A 271 15.63 7.16 -0.08
N THR A 272 16.09 5.95 0.20
CA THR A 272 16.76 5.61 1.45
C THR A 272 18.27 5.80 1.32
N ARG A 273 18.83 6.80 2.00
CA ARG A 273 20.27 7.14 1.94
C ARG A 273 20.81 7.35 3.36
N PRO A 274 21.24 6.28 4.06
CA PRO A 274 21.83 6.39 5.38
C PRO A 274 23.00 7.39 5.41
N GLY A 275 23.01 8.25 6.43
CA GLY A 275 24.05 9.27 6.62
C GLY A 275 23.97 10.50 5.72
N VAL A 276 23.00 10.58 4.81
CA VAL A 276 22.70 11.78 4.03
C VAL A 276 21.63 12.61 4.74
N ALA A 277 21.79 13.93 4.77
CA ALA A 277 20.80 14.80 5.40
C ALA A 277 19.42 14.65 4.75
N PRO A 278 18.33 14.58 5.53
CA PRO A 278 16.99 14.49 4.97
C PRO A 278 16.64 15.73 4.15
N GLY A 279 15.97 15.53 3.03
CA GLY A 279 15.64 16.61 2.11
C GLY A 279 14.56 16.24 1.10
N ILE A 280 13.93 17.25 0.53
CA ILE A 280 12.90 17.12 -0.49
C ILE A 280 13.11 18.13 -1.62
N THR A 281 12.86 17.67 -2.84
CA THR A 281 12.70 18.55 -4.01
C THR A 281 11.37 18.27 -4.68
N VAL A 282 10.55 19.30 -4.86
CA VAL A 282 9.26 19.22 -5.57
C VAL A 282 9.40 19.88 -6.93
N ARG A 283 8.98 19.20 -7.99
CA ARG A 283 9.13 19.67 -9.37
C ARG A 283 7.89 19.36 -10.21
N LEU A 284 7.57 20.26 -11.14
CA LEU A 284 6.72 19.95 -12.28
C LEU A 284 7.61 19.56 -13.46
N GLN A 285 7.28 18.47 -14.11
CA GLN A 285 7.99 18.00 -15.31
C GLN A 285 7.05 17.33 -16.31
N ALA A 286 7.58 17.09 -17.50
CA ALA A 286 6.84 16.41 -18.54
C ALA A 286 6.67 14.92 -18.20
N LEU A 287 5.61 14.29 -18.72
CA LEU A 287 5.41 12.85 -18.58
C LEU A 287 6.62 12.11 -19.16
N CYS A 288 7.10 11.09 -18.44
CA CYS A 288 8.09 10.18 -18.98
C CYS A 288 7.49 9.44 -20.17
N THR A 289 8.07 9.58 -21.36
CA THR A 289 7.72 8.82 -22.58
C THR A 289 8.80 7.82 -22.97
N THR A 290 9.89 7.76 -22.19
CA THR A 290 11.00 6.85 -22.46
C THR A 290 10.67 5.46 -21.97
N ALA A 291 10.94 4.45 -22.80
CA ALA A 291 10.83 3.05 -22.39
C ALA A 291 11.86 2.74 -21.30
N MET A 292 11.48 1.91 -20.33
CA MET A 292 12.41 1.43 -19.31
C MET A 292 13.47 0.51 -19.92
N ALA A 293 14.61 0.40 -19.25
CA ALA A 293 15.64 -0.55 -19.65
C ALA A 293 15.06 -1.98 -19.60
N VAL A 294 15.33 -2.75 -20.66
CA VAL A 294 14.83 -4.13 -20.77
C VAL A 294 15.56 -4.99 -19.74
N SER A 295 14.82 -5.52 -18.76
CA SER A 295 15.30 -6.58 -17.88
C SER A 295 15.29 -7.93 -18.61
N SER A 296 16.02 -8.91 -18.09
CA SER A 296 16.00 -10.25 -18.66
C SER A 296 14.61 -10.88 -18.53
N ASP A 297 14.12 -11.40 -19.65
CA ASP A 297 12.86 -12.13 -19.71
C ASP A 297 12.87 -13.35 -18.77
N VAL A 298 11.72 -13.61 -18.15
CA VAL A 298 11.48 -14.81 -17.34
C VAL A 298 10.54 -15.77 -18.04
N ALA A 299 10.64 -17.07 -17.74
CA ALA A 299 9.68 -18.04 -18.29
C ALA A 299 8.28 -17.78 -17.71
N LEU A 300 7.27 -17.60 -18.58
CA LEU A 300 5.92 -17.18 -18.19
C LEU A 300 5.26 -18.09 -17.13
N ASN A 301 5.49 -19.40 -17.20
CA ASN A 301 4.88 -20.37 -16.28
C ASN A 301 5.50 -20.40 -14.88
N THR A 302 6.69 -19.83 -14.72
CA THR A 302 7.47 -19.85 -13.48
C THR A 302 8.03 -18.45 -13.21
N ALA A 303 7.31 -17.41 -13.61
CA ALA A 303 7.75 -16.04 -13.41
C ALA A 303 7.77 -15.77 -11.91
N ASP A 304 8.93 -15.42 -11.38
CA ASP A 304 9.14 -15.12 -9.96
C ASP A 304 9.02 -13.62 -9.66
N ARG A 305 8.63 -12.82 -10.65
CA ARG A 305 8.53 -11.36 -10.61
C ARG A 305 7.69 -10.83 -11.76
N ALA A 306 7.29 -9.56 -11.65
CA ALA A 306 6.63 -8.83 -12.72
C ALA A 306 7.45 -8.85 -14.04
N LEU A 307 6.75 -9.01 -15.17
CA LEU A 307 7.37 -9.04 -16.50
C LEU A 307 7.80 -7.64 -16.94
N SER A 308 8.81 -7.52 -17.79
CA SER A 308 9.09 -6.24 -18.44
C SER A 308 7.95 -5.86 -19.40
N GLU A 309 7.73 -4.56 -19.64
CA GLU A 309 6.75 -4.09 -20.63
C GLU A 309 7.02 -4.70 -22.01
N HIS A 310 8.29 -4.79 -22.38
CA HIS A 310 8.74 -5.42 -23.61
C HIS A 310 8.34 -6.91 -23.68
N GLN A 311 8.54 -7.67 -22.60
CA GLN A 311 8.15 -9.06 -22.53
C GLN A 311 6.63 -9.24 -22.62
N VAL A 312 5.84 -8.40 -21.93
CA VAL A 312 4.36 -8.43 -22.01
C VAL A 312 3.90 -8.26 -23.46
N ILE A 313 4.44 -7.25 -24.16
CA ILE A 313 4.12 -6.99 -25.57
C ILE A 313 4.53 -8.17 -26.46
N ALA A 314 5.70 -8.78 -26.22
CA ALA A 314 6.18 -9.93 -26.98
C ALA A 314 5.27 -11.16 -26.79
N GLN A 315 4.88 -11.47 -25.56
CA GLN A 315 3.94 -12.56 -25.26
C GLN A 315 2.57 -12.32 -25.89
N LEU A 316 2.05 -11.09 -25.78
CA LEU A 316 0.77 -10.71 -26.36
C LEU A 316 0.78 -10.80 -27.90
N LYS A 317 1.90 -10.51 -28.58
CA LYS A 317 2.00 -10.64 -30.04
C LYS A 317 1.82 -12.07 -30.55
N GLY A 318 2.11 -13.07 -29.71
CA GLY A 318 1.94 -14.48 -30.04
C GLY A 318 0.52 -15.02 -29.88
N LEU A 319 -0.42 -14.20 -29.39
CA LEU A 319 -1.78 -14.62 -29.03
C LEU A 319 -2.83 -13.96 -29.91
N GLY A 320 -3.92 -14.69 -30.18
CA GLY A 320 -5.08 -14.19 -30.90
C GLY A 320 -4.83 -13.84 -32.38
N ALA A 321 -5.92 -13.68 -33.12
CA ALA A 321 -5.87 -13.51 -34.58
C ALA A 321 -5.91 -12.04 -35.02
N ARG A 322 -6.48 -11.15 -34.21
CA ARG A 322 -6.70 -9.73 -34.54
C ARG A 322 -6.16 -8.83 -33.44
N SER A 323 -5.56 -7.69 -33.82
CA SER A 323 -5.07 -6.68 -32.89
C SER A 323 -6.13 -5.60 -32.63
N LEU A 324 -6.24 -5.18 -31.39
CA LEU A 324 -6.95 -3.96 -30.98
C LEU A 324 -5.93 -2.98 -30.39
N LEU A 325 -6.18 -1.68 -30.57
CA LEU A 325 -5.24 -0.64 -30.16
C LEU A 325 -5.98 0.58 -29.61
N ALA A 326 -5.53 1.03 -28.45
CA ALA A 326 -5.78 2.36 -27.91
C ALA A 326 -4.43 2.95 -27.46
N HIS A 327 -4.42 4.13 -26.84
CA HIS A 327 -3.20 4.77 -26.36
C HIS A 327 -3.43 5.32 -24.95
N SER A 328 -2.41 5.35 -24.12
CA SER A 328 -2.46 6.06 -22.85
C SER A 328 -2.38 7.57 -23.02
N ARG A 329 -2.53 8.33 -21.94
CA ARG A 329 -2.33 9.79 -21.94
C ARG A 329 -0.98 10.19 -22.55
N SER A 330 0.09 9.48 -22.19
CA SER A 330 1.44 9.79 -22.71
C SER A 330 1.69 9.28 -24.14
N GLY A 331 0.73 8.56 -24.73
CA GLY A 331 0.82 7.98 -26.06
C GLY A 331 1.40 6.56 -26.11
N ARG A 332 1.56 5.86 -24.98
CA ARG A 332 1.96 4.45 -24.98
C ARG A 332 0.84 3.57 -25.54
N PRO A 333 1.13 2.54 -26.33
CA PRO A 333 0.09 1.69 -26.90
C PRO A 333 -0.57 0.83 -25.81
N VAL A 334 -1.89 0.89 -25.72
CA VAL A 334 -2.71 -0.06 -24.98
C VAL A 334 -3.15 -1.13 -25.96
N MET A 335 -2.58 -2.33 -25.83
CA MET A 335 -2.72 -3.40 -26.81
C MET A 335 -3.61 -4.52 -26.28
N ALA A 336 -4.53 -4.99 -27.12
CA ALA A 336 -5.29 -6.21 -26.87
C ALA A 336 -5.30 -7.13 -28.09
N ARG A 337 -5.62 -8.41 -27.87
CA ARG A 337 -5.76 -9.42 -28.93
C ARG A 337 -7.13 -10.06 -28.88
N TYR A 338 -7.73 -10.22 -30.05
CA TYR A 338 -9.01 -10.89 -30.21
C TYR A 338 -8.84 -12.20 -30.97
N ARG A 339 -9.34 -13.29 -30.39
CA ARG A 339 -9.50 -14.60 -31.02
C ARG A 339 -10.98 -14.91 -31.19
N PRO A 340 -11.53 -14.89 -32.43
CA PRO A 340 -12.90 -15.30 -32.68
C PRO A 340 -13.03 -16.83 -32.53
N GLY A 341 -14.18 -17.29 -32.04
CA GLY A 341 -14.51 -18.70 -31.91
C GLY A 341 -16.01 -18.93 -31.77
N ASP A 342 -16.40 -20.20 -31.63
CA ASP A 342 -17.81 -20.61 -31.55
C ASP A 342 -18.29 -20.82 -30.10
N ASP A 343 -17.40 -20.69 -29.12
CA ASP A 343 -17.76 -20.67 -27.70
C ASP A 343 -18.26 -19.28 -27.26
N ARG A 344 -18.68 -19.18 -26.00
CA ARG A 344 -19.09 -17.90 -25.41
C ARG A 344 -17.87 -16.99 -25.28
N ALA A 345 -18.01 -15.75 -25.76
CA ALA A 345 -16.95 -14.76 -25.68
C ALA A 345 -16.68 -14.31 -24.24
N VAL A 346 -15.40 -14.25 -23.87
CA VAL A 346 -14.92 -13.68 -22.59
C VAL A 346 -13.86 -12.59 -22.85
N ILE A 347 -13.90 -11.52 -22.08
CA ILE A 347 -12.81 -10.54 -22.01
C ILE A 347 -11.97 -10.85 -20.78
N ILE A 348 -10.66 -10.88 -20.97
CA ILE A 348 -9.68 -11.04 -19.90
C ILE A 348 -8.81 -9.78 -19.88
N SER A 349 -8.88 -9.00 -18.80
CA SER A 349 -8.02 -7.83 -18.61
C SER A 349 -7.18 -7.95 -17.35
N ALA A 350 -6.09 -7.19 -17.32
CA ALA A 350 -5.27 -7.00 -16.14
C ALA A 350 -4.61 -5.62 -16.16
N ALA A 351 -4.06 -5.24 -15.01
CA ALA A 351 -3.28 -4.01 -14.84
C ALA A 351 -4.01 -2.75 -15.31
N GLN A 352 -5.32 -2.64 -14.99
CA GLN A 352 -5.95 -1.32 -14.95
C GLN A 352 -5.33 -0.48 -13.81
N HIS A 353 -4.94 -1.14 -12.72
CA HIS A 353 -4.05 -0.63 -11.70
C HIS A 353 -2.68 -1.24 -11.93
N ALA A 354 -1.72 -0.42 -12.32
CA ALA A 354 -0.48 -0.96 -12.88
C ALA A 354 0.51 -1.50 -11.84
N ASN A 355 0.30 -1.20 -10.56
CA ASN A 355 1.07 -1.77 -9.46
C ASN A 355 0.62 -3.19 -9.07
N GLU A 356 -0.54 -3.65 -9.56
CA GLU A 356 -1.10 -4.99 -9.32
C GLU A 356 -0.59 -5.97 -10.41
N THR A 357 0.63 -6.47 -10.23
CA THR A 357 1.43 -7.01 -11.34
C THR A 357 1.20 -8.49 -11.65
N SER A 358 0.70 -9.30 -10.70
CA SER A 358 0.55 -10.75 -10.90
C SER A 358 -0.61 -11.09 -11.86
N GLY A 359 -1.61 -10.21 -11.94
CA GLY A 359 -2.72 -10.32 -12.89
C GLY A 359 -2.27 -10.32 -14.35
N ILE A 360 -1.20 -9.60 -14.69
CA ILE A 360 -0.64 -9.57 -16.06
C ILE A 360 -0.20 -10.99 -16.47
N VAL A 361 0.53 -11.67 -15.59
CA VAL A 361 1.02 -13.04 -15.84
C VAL A 361 -0.14 -14.03 -15.85
N GLY A 362 -1.09 -13.90 -14.91
CA GLY A 362 -2.31 -14.70 -14.87
C GLY A 362 -3.10 -14.62 -16.18
N ALA A 363 -3.33 -13.41 -16.68
CA ALA A 363 -4.06 -13.13 -17.91
C ALA A 363 -3.37 -13.75 -19.14
N LEU A 364 -2.06 -13.57 -19.26
CA LEU A 364 -1.27 -14.13 -20.37
C LEU A 364 -1.29 -15.67 -20.35
N ARG A 365 -1.12 -16.29 -19.18
CA ARG A 365 -1.17 -17.75 -19.03
C ARG A 365 -2.55 -18.32 -19.37
N ALA A 366 -3.61 -17.66 -18.93
CA ALA A 366 -4.98 -18.02 -19.27
C ALA A 366 -5.22 -17.92 -20.79
N ALA A 367 -4.78 -16.82 -21.41
CA ALA A 367 -4.89 -16.63 -22.85
C ALA A 367 -4.12 -17.68 -23.65
N VAL A 368 -2.92 -18.10 -23.23
CA VAL A 368 -2.17 -19.21 -23.85
C VAL A 368 -2.98 -20.52 -23.78
N ALA A 369 -3.58 -20.83 -22.62
CA ALA A 369 -4.38 -22.03 -22.46
C ALA A 369 -5.64 -22.01 -23.34
N LEU A 370 -6.32 -20.86 -23.42
CA LEU A 370 -7.49 -20.68 -24.28
C LEU A 370 -7.12 -20.73 -25.77
N ASP A 371 -6.00 -20.13 -26.18
CA ASP A 371 -5.54 -20.11 -27.57
C ASP A 371 -5.20 -21.51 -28.11
N ALA A 372 -4.91 -22.47 -27.23
CA ALA A 372 -4.74 -23.87 -27.58
C ALA A 372 -6.07 -24.61 -27.87
N LEU A 373 -7.22 -24.05 -27.47
CA LEU A 373 -8.52 -24.67 -27.67
C LEU A 373 -9.12 -24.29 -29.06
N PRO A 374 -9.66 -25.25 -29.83
CA PRO A 374 -10.15 -24.96 -31.18
C PRO A 374 -11.34 -24.00 -31.27
N ARG A 375 -12.19 -23.97 -30.25
CA ARG A 375 -13.46 -23.20 -30.24
C ARG A 375 -13.43 -21.94 -29.38
N SER A 376 -12.31 -21.68 -28.70
CA SER A 376 -12.15 -20.56 -27.77
C SER A 376 -12.52 -19.24 -28.42
N HIS A 377 -13.28 -18.42 -27.70
CA HIS A 377 -13.68 -17.09 -28.14
C HIS A 377 -13.31 -16.10 -27.04
N PHE A 378 -12.26 -15.29 -27.24
CA PHE A 378 -11.83 -14.38 -26.18
C PHE A 378 -11.12 -13.13 -26.69
N VAL A 379 -11.12 -12.09 -25.86
CA VAL A 379 -10.23 -10.92 -25.97
C VAL A 379 -9.31 -10.87 -24.75
N ILE A 380 -8.02 -10.61 -24.97
CA ILE A 380 -7.02 -10.45 -23.91
C ILE A 380 -6.40 -9.05 -23.96
N SER A 381 -6.48 -8.31 -22.85
CA SER A 381 -5.95 -6.96 -22.62
C SER A 381 -5.12 -6.94 -21.34
N PRO A 382 -3.88 -7.47 -21.34
CA PRO A 382 -3.16 -7.80 -20.12
C PRO A 382 -2.45 -6.60 -19.47
N LEU A 383 -2.42 -5.44 -20.14
CA LEU A 383 -1.78 -4.22 -19.66
C LEU A 383 -2.58 -3.00 -20.08
N GLU A 384 -3.60 -2.65 -19.30
CA GLU A 384 -4.50 -1.55 -19.63
C GLU A 384 -3.95 -0.17 -19.25
N ASN A 385 -3.10 -0.08 -18.23
CA ASN A 385 -2.45 1.17 -17.80
C ASN A 385 -0.92 1.13 -18.01
N PRO A 386 -0.42 1.28 -19.25
CA PRO A 386 1.02 1.23 -19.53
C PRO A 386 1.80 2.44 -18.98
N ASP A 387 1.13 3.59 -18.76
CA ASP A 387 1.77 4.76 -18.13
C ASP A 387 2.08 4.49 -16.65
N GLY A 388 1.11 3.96 -15.91
CA GLY A 388 1.32 3.49 -14.54
C GLY A 388 2.37 2.39 -14.49
N TYR A 389 2.39 1.46 -15.46
CA TYR A 389 3.33 0.34 -15.44
C TYR A 389 4.77 0.77 -15.65
N ASN A 390 4.99 1.73 -16.54
CA ASN A 390 6.29 2.36 -16.72
C ASN A 390 6.73 3.08 -15.45
N LEU A 391 5.82 3.82 -14.79
CA LEU A 391 6.08 4.46 -13.50
C LEU A 391 6.44 3.44 -12.42
N ARG A 392 5.70 2.33 -12.31
CA ARG A 392 5.99 1.25 -11.36
C ARG A 392 7.39 0.70 -11.55
N GLN A 393 7.82 0.45 -12.79
CA GLN A 393 9.18 -0.01 -13.07
C GLN A 393 10.25 1.02 -12.67
N ARG A 394 9.98 2.32 -12.87
CA ARG A 394 10.85 3.40 -12.39
C ARG A 394 11.00 3.37 -10.87
N LEU A 395 9.89 3.28 -10.13
CA LEU A 395 9.89 3.30 -8.66
C LEU A 395 10.52 2.03 -8.07
N ALA A 396 10.20 0.86 -8.63
CA ALA A 396 10.72 -0.43 -8.19
C ALA A 396 12.23 -0.61 -8.41
N THR A 397 12.86 0.24 -9.23
CA THR A 397 14.33 0.26 -9.36
C THR A 397 15.00 0.68 -8.06
N GLU A 398 14.37 1.59 -7.32
CA GLU A 398 14.87 2.06 -6.03
C GLU A 398 14.31 1.23 -4.87
N GLN A 399 13.00 0.99 -4.86
CA GLN A 399 12.29 0.35 -3.75
C GLN A 399 11.49 -0.86 -4.25
N PRO A 400 12.12 -2.01 -4.51
CA PRO A 400 11.49 -3.12 -5.23
C PRO A 400 10.31 -3.76 -4.49
N VAL A 401 10.22 -3.59 -3.17
CA VAL A 401 9.25 -4.23 -2.29
C VAL A 401 8.17 -3.29 -1.76
N HIS A 402 8.04 -2.08 -2.33
CA HIS A 402 6.98 -1.12 -1.96
C HIS A 402 5.74 -1.26 -2.87
N MET A 403 4.56 -0.91 -2.36
CA MET A 403 3.25 -1.00 -3.03
C MET A 403 3.14 -0.12 -4.28
N HIS A 404 3.83 1.03 -4.26
CA HIS A 404 3.86 2.01 -5.34
C HIS A 404 2.47 2.50 -5.79
N HIS A 405 1.59 2.90 -4.87
CA HIS A 405 0.25 3.39 -5.24
C HIS A 405 0.29 4.62 -6.18
N ALA A 406 1.39 5.37 -6.23
CA ALA A 406 1.60 6.39 -7.27
C ALA A 406 1.45 5.86 -8.70
N ALA A 407 1.66 4.56 -8.92
CA ALA A 407 1.50 3.86 -10.19
C ALA A 407 0.14 3.18 -10.39
N ARG A 408 -0.77 3.25 -9.40
CA ARG A 408 -2.11 2.65 -9.48
C ARG A 408 -2.95 3.30 -10.57
N TYR A 409 -3.03 4.63 -10.56
CA TYR A 409 -3.89 5.40 -11.47
C TYR A 409 -3.24 5.71 -12.82
N THR A 410 -4.05 6.15 -13.78
CA THR A 410 -3.55 6.56 -15.10
C THR A 410 -2.66 7.80 -14.98
N ALA A 411 -1.97 8.20 -16.05
CA ALA A 411 -1.21 9.45 -16.04
C ALA A 411 -2.11 10.71 -15.95
N PHE A 412 -3.44 10.60 -16.04
CA PHE A 412 -4.35 11.68 -15.61
C PHE A 412 -4.48 11.79 -14.09
N GLY A 413 -4.15 10.72 -13.34
CA GLY A 413 -4.33 10.62 -11.89
C GLY A 413 -5.70 10.07 -11.47
N ASN A 414 -6.56 9.71 -12.42
CA ASN A 414 -7.85 9.08 -12.17
C ASN A 414 -7.76 7.55 -12.25
N ASP A 415 -8.74 6.88 -11.65
CA ASP A 415 -8.93 5.45 -11.85
C ASP A 415 -9.38 5.18 -13.28
N LEU A 416 -8.76 4.19 -13.94
CA LEU A 416 -9.09 3.84 -15.32
C LEU A 416 -10.57 3.51 -15.48
N GLN A 417 -11.18 2.82 -14.51
CA GLN A 417 -12.59 2.44 -14.57
C GLN A 417 -13.54 3.66 -14.47
N ALA A 418 -13.07 4.79 -13.95
CA ALA A 418 -13.85 6.02 -13.86
C ALA A 418 -13.74 6.90 -15.12
N GLN A 419 -12.98 6.49 -16.14
CA GLN A 419 -12.97 7.20 -17.42
C GLN A 419 -14.35 7.08 -18.11
N PRO A 420 -14.85 8.15 -18.74
CA PRO A 420 -16.13 8.12 -19.43
C PRO A 420 -16.09 7.20 -20.66
N THR A 421 -17.23 6.57 -20.95
CA THR A 421 -17.43 5.80 -22.19
C THR A 421 -17.47 6.73 -23.40
N GLY A 422 -17.12 6.20 -24.58
CA GLY A 422 -16.99 6.99 -25.80
C GLY A 422 -15.81 7.97 -25.78
N GLY A 423 -14.96 7.89 -24.74
CA GLY A 423 -13.74 8.66 -24.63
C GLY A 423 -12.63 8.14 -25.55
N HIS A 424 -11.55 8.90 -25.56
CA HIS A 424 -10.26 8.43 -26.06
C HIS A 424 -9.45 7.91 -24.86
N PHE A 425 -8.30 7.28 -25.10
CA PHE A 425 -7.37 6.76 -24.09
C PHE A 425 -7.59 5.30 -23.63
N GLU A 426 -7.16 4.95 -22.41
CA GLU A 426 -6.98 3.57 -21.96
C GLU A 426 -8.30 2.78 -21.95
N HIS A 427 -9.39 3.37 -21.44
CA HIS A 427 -10.70 2.71 -21.35
C HIS A 427 -11.26 2.27 -22.72
N ALA A 428 -10.88 2.96 -23.81
CA ALA A 428 -11.36 2.66 -25.15
C ALA A 428 -11.04 1.23 -25.62
N ILE A 429 -10.02 0.58 -25.04
CA ILE A 429 -9.69 -0.81 -25.37
C ILE A 429 -10.81 -1.78 -24.97
N ARG A 430 -11.53 -1.50 -23.87
CA ARG A 430 -12.64 -2.33 -23.37
C ARG A 430 -13.88 -2.20 -24.24
N GLU A 431 -14.19 -0.99 -24.70
CA GLU A 431 -15.29 -0.74 -25.63
C GLU A 431 -15.06 -1.44 -26.96
N GLN A 432 -13.82 -1.38 -27.50
CA GLN A 432 -13.44 -2.13 -28.70
C GLN A 432 -13.58 -3.64 -28.49
N ALA A 433 -13.13 -4.15 -27.34
CA ALA A 433 -13.21 -5.57 -27.00
C ALA A 433 -14.66 -6.08 -26.96
N ILE A 434 -15.56 -5.34 -26.31
CA ILE A 434 -17.00 -5.65 -26.27
C ILE A 434 -17.61 -5.59 -27.67
N ALA A 435 -17.35 -4.51 -28.41
CA ALA A 435 -17.92 -4.30 -29.73
C ALA A 435 -17.53 -5.40 -30.73
N CYS A 436 -16.29 -5.92 -30.67
CA CYS A 436 -15.84 -6.94 -31.61
C CYS A 436 -16.22 -8.38 -31.20
N SER A 437 -16.32 -8.67 -29.91
CA SER A 437 -16.52 -10.04 -29.40
C SER A 437 -17.96 -10.35 -28.98
N GLY A 438 -18.74 -9.33 -28.59
CA GLY A 438 -20.05 -9.51 -27.97
C GLY A 438 -19.97 -10.22 -26.60
N ALA A 439 -18.82 -10.19 -25.93
CA ALA A 439 -18.62 -10.85 -24.65
C ALA A 439 -19.64 -10.39 -23.59
N GLN A 440 -20.20 -11.37 -22.87
CA GLN A 440 -21.11 -11.13 -21.76
C GLN A 440 -20.44 -11.26 -20.39
N LEU A 441 -19.20 -11.77 -20.38
CA LEU A 441 -18.36 -11.91 -19.19
C LEU A 441 -17.04 -11.15 -19.40
N HIS A 442 -16.70 -10.32 -18.43
CA HIS A 442 -15.40 -9.67 -18.31
C HIS A 442 -14.71 -10.15 -17.03
N VAL A 443 -13.62 -10.90 -17.17
CA VAL A 443 -12.71 -11.25 -16.08
C VAL A 443 -11.64 -10.17 -15.98
N ASN A 444 -11.68 -9.38 -14.91
CA ASN A 444 -10.78 -8.28 -14.65
C ASN A 444 -9.84 -8.63 -13.50
N LEU A 445 -8.59 -8.92 -13.82
CA LEU A 445 -7.59 -9.37 -12.86
C LEU A 445 -6.97 -8.20 -12.12
N HIS A 446 -7.00 -8.29 -10.79
CA HIS A 446 -6.61 -7.26 -9.85
C HIS A 446 -5.72 -7.82 -8.73
N GLY A 447 -5.21 -6.88 -7.94
CA GLY A 447 -4.52 -7.13 -6.71
C GLY A 447 -4.72 -6.00 -5.70
N TYR A 448 -4.15 -6.17 -4.52
CA TYR A 448 -4.18 -5.17 -3.46
C TYR A 448 -2.94 -5.34 -2.56
N PRO A 449 -2.72 -4.47 -1.56
CA PRO A 449 -1.54 -4.53 -0.71
C PRO A 449 -1.25 -5.93 -0.16
N ALA A 450 -0.02 -6.41 -0.40
CA ALA A 450 0.45 -7.71 0.09
C ALA A 450 1.00 -7.66 1.51
N HIS A 451 1.19 -6.45 2.04
CA HIS A 451 1.58 -6.14 3.41
C HIS A 451 0.81 -4.91 3.91
N GLU A 452 1.04 -4.46 5.15
CA GLU A 452 0.28 -3.34 5.73
C GLU A 452 0.46 -2.00 4.99
N TRP A 453 -0.66 -1.44 4.52
CA TRP A 453 -0.73 -0.10 3.97
C TRP A 453 -1.04 0.94 5.05
N THR A 454 -0.14 1.91 5.23
CA THR A 454 -0.26 2.96 6.25
C THR A 454 -0.01 4.38 5.72
N ARG A 455 -0.58 5.36 6.44
CA ARG A 455 -0.38 6.80 6.25
C ARG A 455 -0.06 7.47 7.61
N PRO A 456 1.21 7.49 8.05
CA PRO A 456 1.57 7.82 9.44
C PRO A 456 1.25 9.25 9.91
N LEU A 457 1.07 10.22 9.03
CA LEU A 457 0.92 11.65 9.33
C LEU A 457 -0.52 12.17 9.13
N THR A 458 -1.40 11.38 8.52
CA THR A 458 -2.82 11.67 8.33
C THR A 458 -3.74 10.58 8.88
N GLY A 459 -3.54 10.20 10.14
CA GLY A 459 -4.45 9.31 10.88
C GLY A 459 -4.05 7.84 10.94
N TYR A 460 -2.88 7.47 10.41
CA TYR A 460 -2.35 6.10 10.28
C TYR A 460 -3.10 5.22 9.28
N VAL A 461 -4.43 5.13 9.42
CA VAL A 461 -5.28 4.32 8.54
C VAL A 461 -5.59 5.11 7.26
N PRO A 462 -5.35 4.55 6.07
CA PRO A 462 -5.66 5.24 4.82
C PRO A 462 -7.17 5.51 4.67
N ARG A 463 -7.55 6.79 4.69
CA ARG A 463 -8.95 7.24 4.54
C ARG A 463 -9.57 6.67 3.26
N GLY A 464 -10.75 6.08 3.39
CA GLY A 464 -11.52 5.51 2.27
C GLY A 464 -11.01 4.15 1.80
N PHE A 465 -9.93 3.64 2.40
CA PHE A 465 -9.34 2.33 2.11
C PHE A 465 -9.12 1.52 3.38
N GLU A 466 -9.89 1.78 4.44
CA GLU A 466 -9.72 1.16 5.75
C GLU A 466 -9.80 -0.37 5.67
N LEU A 467 -10.68 -0.91 4.81
CA LEU A 467 -10.84 -2.36 4.57
C LEU A 467 -9.68 -3.00 3.79
N TRP A 468 -8.80 -2.20 3.19
CA TRP A 468 -7.67 -2.66 2.35
C TRP A 468 -6.31 -2.45 3.01
N THR A 469 -6.29 -1.93 4.25
CA THR A 469 -5.05 -1.61 4.99
C THR A 469 -4.19 -2.84 5.29
N ILE A 470 -4.78 -4.02 5.47
CA ILE A 470 -4.04 -5.26 5.75
C ILE A 470 -4.54 -6.44 4.88
N PRO A 471 -3.65 -7.38 4.52
CA PRO A 471 -4.00 -8.60 3.78
C PRO A 471 -5.11 -9.43 4.44
N LYS A 472 -6.05 -9.92 3.63
CA LYS A 472 -7.21 -10.74 4.05
C LYS A 472 -7.48 -11.94 3.13
N GLY A 473 -6.46 -12.42 2.44
CA GLY A 473 -6.57 -13.53 1.48
C GLY A 473 -6.94 -13.07 0.07
N PHE A 474 -6.88 -14.02 -0.85
CA PHE A 474 -7.46 -13.86 -2.19
C PHE A 474 -8.97 -13.73 -2.09
N PHE A 475 -9.51 -12.72 -2.76
CA PHE A 475 -10.90 -12.29 -2.68
C PHE A 475 -11.53 -12.17 -4.07
N LEU A 476 -12.84 -12.37 -4.19
CA LEU A 476 -13.57 -12.24 -5.44
C LEU A 476 -14.66 -11.17 -5.36
N ILE A 477 -14.75 -10.31 -6.36
CA ILE A 477 -15.92 -9.43 -6.55
C ILE A 477 -16.64 -9.85 -7.82
N VAL A 478 -17.93 -10.11 -7.73
CA VAL A 478 -18.78 -10.32 -8.90
C VAL A 478 -19.76 -9.16 -9.00
N ARG A 479 -19.65 -8.40 -10.09
CA ARG A 479 -20.62 -7.38 -10.47
C ARG A 479 -21.53 -7.92 -11.56
N HIS A 480 -22.82 -7.64 -11.46
CA HIS A 480 -23.79 -8.11 -12.44
C HIS A 480 -24.85 -7.05 -12.77
N HIS A 481 -25.35 -7.07 -13.99
CA HIS A 481 -26.52 -6.25 -14.37
C HIS A 481 -27.79 -6.73 -13.66
N PRO A 482 -28.83 -5.88 -13.58
CA PRO A 482 -30.16 -6.31 -13.19
C PRO A 482 -30.64 -7.54 -13.99
N GLY A 483 -31.14 -8.55 -13.30
CA GLY A 483 -31.61 -9.81 -13.91
C GLY A 483 -30.55 -10.89 -14.15
N TRP A 484 -29.27 -10.62 -13.83
CA TRP A 484 -28.15 -11.58 -14.00
C TRP A 484 -27.70 -12.26 -12.71
N GLN A 485 -28.43 -12.07 -11.61
CA GLN A 485 -28.04 -12.55 -10.28
C GLN A 485 -27.81 -14.08 -10.22
N GLN A 486 -28.64 -14.88 -10.90
CA GLN A 486 -28.49 -16.33 -10.90
C GLN A 486 -27.21 -16.77 -11.61
N GLN A 487 -26.91 -16.16 -12.76
CA GLN A 487 -25.71 -16.41 -13.55
C GLN A 487 -24.46 -15.99 -12.77
N ALA A 488 -24.52 -14.85 -12.06
CA ALA A 488 -23.46 -14.37 -11.20
C ALA A 488 -23.16 -15.36 -10.06
N ARG A 489 -24.19 -15.91 -9.42
CA ARG A 489 -24.03 -16.95 -8.38
C ARG A 489 -23.44 -18.24 -8.93
N HIS A 490 -23.93 -18.74 -10.07
CA HIS A 490 -23.36 -19.94 -10.70
C HIS A 490 -21.89 -19.75 -11.09
N LEU A 491 -21.52 -18.57 -11.60
CA LEU A 491 -20.13 -18.23 -11.90
C LEU A 491 -19.27 -18.28 -10.64
N LEU A 492 -19.72 -17.62 -9.57
CA LEU A 492 -19.01 -17.60 -8.29
C LEU A 492 -18.83 -19.02 -7.70
N GLU A 493 -19.88 -19.83 -7.71
CA GLU A 493 -19.83 -21.21 -7.21
C GLU A 493 -18.84 -22.07 -8.00
N GLY A 494 -18.87 -22.00 -9.34
CA GLY A 494 -17.94 -22.74 -10.20
C GLY A 494 -16.48 -22.30 -10.01
N VAL A 495 -16.22 -20.99 -10.03
CA VAL A 495 -14.87 -20.43 -9.88
C VAL A 495 -14.30 -20.76 -8.51
N THR A 496 -15.04 -20.57 -7.43
CA THR A 496 -14.55 -20.90 -6.08
C THR A 496 -14.33 -22.40 -5.90
N GLN A 497 -15.17 -23.24 -6.51
CA GLN A 497 -14.98 -24.69 -6.48
C GLN A 497 -13.68 -25.10 -7.18
N ASP A 498 -13.37 -24.55 -8.35
CA ASP A 498 -12.13 -24.87 -9.06
C ASP A 498 -10.90 -24.32 -8.33
N LEU A 499 -10.96 -23.10 -7.81
CA LEU A 499 -9.90 -22.49 -7.00
C LEU A 499 -9.64 -23.26 -5.69
N SER A 500 -10.66 -23.88 -5.09
CA SER A 500 -10.51 -24.67 -3.87
C SER A 500 -9.56 -25.86 -4.02
N ARG A 501 -9.31 -26.30 -5.26
CA ARG A 501 -8.34 -27.36 -5.57
C ARG A 501 -6.89 -26.91 -5.36
N LEU A 502 -6.63 -25.61 -5.35
CA LEU A 502 -5.30 -25.06 -5.11
C LEU A 502 -5.04 -24.97 -3.60
N THR A 503 -4.58 -26.07 -3.00
CA THR A 503 -4.34 -26.16 -1.55
C THR A 503 -3.46 -25.03 -0.98
N PRO A 504 -2.38 -24.57 -1.66
CA PRO A 504 -1.59 -23.43 -1.17
C PRO A 504 -2.39 -22.13 -1.06
N LEU A 505 -3.35 -21.89 -1.96
CA LEU A 505 -4.24 -20.72 -1.89
C LEU A 505 -5.17 -20.80 -0.68
N MET A 506 -5.74 -21.97 -0.41
CA MET A 506 -6.62 -22.16 0.74
C MET A 506 -5.85 -21.97 2.06
N ALA A 507 -4.60 -22.42 2.13
CA ALA A 507 -3.74 -22.19 3.28
C ALA A 507 -3.39 -20.70 3.45
N LEU A 508 -3.11 -19.99 2.35
CA LEU A 508 -2.90 -18.54 2.35
C LEU A 508 -4.11 -17.80 2.90
N ASN A 509 -5.30 -18.07 2.37
CA ASN A 509 -6.54 -17.40 2.77
C ASN A 509 -6.83 -17.60 4.25
N ARG A 510 -6.82 -18.84 4.75
CA ARG A 510 -7.06 -19.11 6.18
C ARG A 510 -6.08 -18.37 7.08
N ARG A 511 -4.79 -18.34 6.71
CA ARG A 511 -3.74 -17.64 7.46
C ARG A 511 -3.99 -16.13 7.51
N GLN A 512 -4.24 -15.50 6.35
CA GLN A 512 -4.44 -14.06 6.28
C GLN A 512 -5.78 -13.63 6.90
N ILE A 513 -6.85 -14.41 6.78
CA ILE A 513 -8.12 -14.14 7.46
C ILE A 513 -7.93 -14.18 8.99
N ALA A 514 -7.28 -15.22 9.52
CA ALA A 514 -7.02 -15.31 10.96
C ALA A 514 -6.18 -14.12 11.47
N LEU A 515 -5.20 -13.69 10.67
CA LEU A 515 -4.36 -12.55 11.00
C LEU A 515 -5.11 -11.22 10.91
N TYR A 516 -5.96 -11.05 9.90
CA TYR A 516 -6.87 -9.92 9.78
C TYR A 516 -7.76 -9.82 11.01
N GLU A 517 -8.41 -10.92 11.40
CA GLU A 517 -9.32 -10.94 12.55
C GLU A 517 -8.63 -10.64 13.87
N ALA A 518 -7.36 -11.01 14.00
CA ALA A 518 -6.55 -10.70 15.17
C ALA A 518 -6.21 -9.21 15.33
N HIS A 519 -6.31 -8.38 14.28
CA HIS A 519 -5.90 -6.97 14.30
C HIS A 519 -6.96 -5.97 13.78
N ALA A 520 -8.01 -6.44 13.13
CA ALA A 520 -9.08 -5.61 12.55
C ALA A 520 -10.50 -6.05 12.97
N GLY A 521 -10.62 -7.13 13.75
CA GLY A 521 -11.91 -7.71 14.11
C GLY A 521 -12.50 -8.62 13.01
N THR A 522 -13.71 -9.13 13.25
CA THR A 522 -14.34 -10.14 12.37
C THR A 522 -14.40 -9.69 10.92
N LEU A 523 -14.05 -10.59 10.00
CA LEU A 523 -14.19 -10.33 8.57
C LEU A 523 -15.68 -10.41 8.16
N GLU A 524 -16.27 -9.30 7.74
CA GLU A 524 -17.71 -9.21 7.45
C GLU A 524 -18.11 -9.74 6.06
N PHE A 525 -17.14 -10.13 5.22
CA PHE A 525 -17.42 -10.68 3.90
C PHE A 525 -17.91 -12.14 3.99
N PRO A 526 -18.92 -12.54 3.20
CA PRO A 526 -19.29 -13.94 3.09
C PRO A 526 -18.12 -14.75 2.50
N ILE A 527 -17.97 -15.99 2.97
CA ILE A 527 -16.90 -16.90 2.57
C ILE A 527 -17.51 -18.12 1.89
N MET A 528 -16.99 -18.48 0.71
CA MET A 528 -17.35 -19.68 -0.03
C MET A 528 -16.06 -20.45 -0.34
N HIS A 529 -15.96 -21.70 0.08
CA HIS A 529 -14.75 -22.53 -0.10
C HIS A 529 -13.46 -21.82 0.38
N ASP A 530 -13.47 -21.19 1.57
CA ASP A 530 -12.37 -20.38 2.14
C ASP A 530 -11.96 -19.15 1.29
N ILE A 531 -12.79 -18.74 0.34
CA ILE A 531 -12.58 -17.53 -0.47
C ILE A 531 -13.64 -16.49 -0.05
N PRO A 532 -13.23 -15.37 0.57
CA PRO A 532 -14.14 -14.26 0.82
C PRO A 532 -14.57 -13.63 -0.51
N TYR A 533 -15.83 -13.20 -0.58
CA TYR A 533 -16.37 -12.62 -1.82
C TYR A 533 -17.35 -11.47 -1.58
N LEU A 534 -17.62 -10.72 -2.64
CA LEU A 534 -18.63 -9.69 -2.72
C LEU A 534 -19.44 -9.85 -4.01
N LEU A 535 -20.75 -9.93 -3.89
CA LEU A 535 -21.69 -10.01 -5.01
C LEU A 535 -22.54 -8.73 -5.04
N MET A 536 -22.46 -7.96 -6.13
CA MET A 536 -23.15 -6.68 -6.25
C MET A 536 -23.83 -6.51 -7.60
N GLU A 537 -25.00 -5.85 -7.59
CA GLU A 537 -25.65 -5.37 -8.80
C GLU A 537 -25.03 -4.03 -9.23
N ASP A 538 -24.69 -3.90 -10.52
CA ASP A 538 -24.08 -2.71 -11.10
C ASP A 538 -24.43 -2.64 -12.60
N GLU A 539 -25.31 -1.71 -12.98
CA GLU A 539 -25.75 -1.52 -14.36
C GLU A 539 -24.76 -0.72 -15.23
N ALA A 540 -23.75 -0.09 -14.63
CA ALA A 540 -22.80 0.76 -15.35
C ALA A 540 -21.68 -0.04 -16.04
N GLN A 541 -21.56 -1.35 -15.75
CA GLN A 541 -20.53 -2.20 -16.35
C GLN A 541 -20.81 -2.44 -17.85
N LEU A 542 -19.76 -2.47 -18.67
CA LEU A 542 -19.90 -2.73 -20.12
C LEU A 542 -20.41 -4.14 -20.43
N ALA A 543 -20.01 -5.13 -19.63
CA ALA A 543 -20.47 -6.51 -19.73
C ALA A 543 -21.53 -6.79 -18.65
N PRO A 544 -22.56 -7.62 -18.94
CA PRO A 544 -23.56 -8.01 -17.93
C PRO A 544 -23.01 -8.75 -16.71
N LEU A 545 -21.87 -9.43 -16.85
CA LEU A 545 -21.13 -10.03 -15.75
C LEU A 545 -19.68 -9.53 -15.77
N MET A 546 -19.20 -9.11 -14.61
CA MET A 546 -17.78 -8.84 -14.37
C MET A 546 -17.32 -9.64 -13.16
N LEU A 547 -16.28 -10.46 -13.34
CA LEU A 547 -15.56 -11.14 -12.27
C LEU A 547 -14.26 -10.39 -12.03
N ILE A 548 -14.06 -9.91 -10.82
CA ILE A 548 -12.85 -9.22 -10.38
C ILE A 548 -12.14 -10.13 -9.38
N THR A 549 -10.84 -10.32 -9.55
CA THR A 549 -10.02 -11.10 -8.63
C THR A 549 -9.11 -10.18 -7.84
N GLU A 550 -9.09 -10.25 -6.52
CA GLU A 550 -8.25 -9.40 -5.68
C GLU A 550 -7.21 -10.29 -4.97
N TYR A 551 -5.98 -10.32 -5.48
CA TYR A 551 -4.86 -11.04 -4.84
C TYR A 551 -3.96 -10.05 -4.08
N PRO A 552 -3.52 -10.33 -2.84
CA PRO A 552 -2.56 -9.49 -2.14
C PRO A 552 -1.18 -9.58 -2.82
N ASP A 553 -0.90 -8.75 -3.84
CA ASP A 553 0.17 -8.98 -4.83
C ASP A 553 1.19 -7.85 -5.08
N GLU A 554 0.92 -6.62 -4.61
CA GLU A 554 1.60 -5.41 -5.08
C GLU A 554 3.13 -5.42 -4.86
N THR A 555 3.63 -6.27 -3.95
CA THR A 555 5.04 -6.32 -3.52
C THR A 555 5.68 -7.70 -3.59
N LEU A 556 5.00 -8.67 -4.22
CA LEU A 556 5.44 -10.08 -4.21
C LEU A 556 6.56 -10.39 -5.21
N TYR A 557 7.44 -11.30 -4.78
CA TYR A 557 8.46 -11.97 -5.60
C TYR A 557 8.53 -13.46 -5.25
N GLY A 558 9.33 -14.21 -5.99
CA GLY A 558 9.60 -15.63 -5.71
C GLY A 558 8.35 -16.50 -5.74
N ASP A 559 8.30 -17.48 -4.84
CA ASP A 559 7.21 -18.46 -4.76
C ASP A 559 5.84 -17.81 -4.47
N ALA A 560 5.82 -16.69 -3.74
CA ALA A 560 4.59 -15.96 -3.45
C ALA A 560 4.00 -15.35 -4.74
N PHE A 561 4.86 -14.76 -5.59
CA PHE A 561 4.43 -14.23 -6.88
C PHE A 561 3.99 -15.36 -7.85
N VAL A 562 4.65 -16.51 -7.81
CA VAL A 562 4.25 -17.69 -8.59
C VAL A 562 2.86 -18.18 -8.17
N LEU A 563 2.59 -18.26 -6.86
CA LEU A 563 1.26 -18.62 -6.36
C LEU A 563 0.20 -17.59 -6.79
N ALA A 564 0.53 -16.30 -6.77
CA ALA A 564 -0.38 -15.24 -7.20
C ALA A 564 -0.84 -15.45 -8.65
N HIS A 565 0.11 -15.59 -9.58
CA HIS A 565 -0.25 -15.80 -10.99
C HIS A 565 -0.76 -17.23 -11.28
N GLU A 566 -0.56 -18.19 -10.38
CA GLU A 566 -1.19 -19.51 -10.43
C GLU A 566 -2.66 -19.46 -10.06
N THR A 567 -3.02 -18.70 -9.03
CA THR A 567 -4.40 -18.41 -8.68
C THR A 567 -5.10 -17.63 -9.79
N GLN A 568 -4.47 -16.56 -10.27
CA GLN A 568 -5.10 -15.66 -11.24
C GLN A 568 -5.27 -16.26 -12.64
N ARG A 569 -4.63 -17.39 -12.98
CA ARG A 569 -4.80 -18.06 -14.28
C ARG A 569 -5.98 -19.05 -14.36
N LEU A 570 -6.66 -19.31 -13.24
CA LEU A 570 -7.71 -20.35 -13.10
C LEU A 570 -9.17 -19.89 -13.32
N PRO A 571 -9.56 -18.60 -13.16
CA PRO A 571 -10.97 -18.18 -13.26
C PRO A 571 -11.64 -18.21 -14.66
N TYR A 572 -11.33 -19.17 -15.54
CA TYR A 572 -11.67 -19.13 -16.98
C TYR A 572 -12.36 -20.38 -17.51
#